data_AF-A0A6M0JCB3-F1
#
_entry.id   AF-A0A6M0JCB3-F1
#
_cell.length_a   1.000
_cell.length_b   1.000
_cell.length_c   1.000
_cell.angle_alpha   90.00
_cell.angle_beta   90.00
_cell.angle_gamma   90.00
#
_symmetry.space_group_name_H-M   'P 1'
#
loop_
_entity.id
_entity.type
_entity.pdbx_description
1 polymer ?
#
loop_
_entity_poly.entity_id
_entity_poly.type
_entity_poly.pdbx_seq_one_letter_code
_entity_poly.pdbx_strand_id
1 'polypeptide(L)'
;MIRHSDNTSESWKTLPWKRFRSNLFRLQKRVYKAILVGDKRKAQSLQKLILKSTAARLLAIRQVTQLNAGKKTAGIDGKKSLNFKERFDLSELLKASSNDWKHQELRSISIPKKGGSTTRMLKIPTVADRAYQCLIKYAIEPAHEATFHARSYGFRTGRSAHDAQKILFHNLSSNANGKDKRVIELDIEACVRRDS
;
A
#
# COMPACT_ATOMS: atom_id res chain seq x y z
N MET A 1 -20.04 8.72 -20.36
CA MET A 1 -21.27 9.19 -19.70
C MET A 1 -22.08 7.97 -19.32
N ILE A 2 -22.24 7.67 -18.04
CA ILE A 2 -23.17 6.64 -17.58
C ILE A 2 -24.52 7.34 -17.47
N ARG A 3 -25.42 7.05 -18.42
CA ARG A 3 -26.80 7.56 -18.42
C ARG A 3 -27.57 6.91 -17.28
N HIS A 4 -28.43 7.71 -16.66
CA HIS A 4 -29.24 7.37 -15.50
C HIS A 4 -30.03 6.05 -15.68
N SER A 5 -29.90 5.14 -14.70
CA SER A 5 -30.73 3.95 -14.37
C SER A 5 -30.03 2.58 -14.31
N ASP A 6 -28.72 2.48 -14.57
CA ASP A 6 -28.00 1.23 -14.28
C ASP A 6 -27.77 1.09 -12.76
N ASN A 7 -28.19 -0.04 -12.19
CA ASN A 7 -27.97 -0.40 -10.80
C ASN A 7 -26.45 -0.34 -10.48
N THR A 8 -25.98 0.75 -9.88
CA THR A 8 -24.55 0.99 -9.59
C THR A 8 -23.89 -0.18 -8.84
N SER A 9 -24.68 -0.95 -8.10
CA SER A 9 -24.23 -2.17 -7.44
C SER A 9 -23.88 -3.30 -8.41
N GLU A 10 -24.68 -3.51 -9.46
CA GLU A 10 -24.41 -4.48 -10.53
C GLU A 10 -23.18 -4.06 -11.32
N SER A 11 -23.11 -2.79 -11.75
CA SER A 11 -21.96 -2.25 -12.46
C SER A 11 -20.65 -2.43 -11.68
N TRP A 12 -20.67 -2.28 -10.35
CA TRP A 12 -19.48 -2.54 -9.52
C TRP A 12 -19.13 -4.04 -9.45
N LYS A 13 -20.13 -4.91 -9.26
CA LYS A 13 -19.93 -6.35 -9.14
C LYS A 13 -19.41 -6.97 -10.44
N THR A 14 -19.89 -6.51 -11.59
CA THR A 14 -19.55 -7.03 -12.92
C THR A 14 -18.23 -6.50 -13.49
N LEU A 15 -17.57 -5.55 -12.81
CA LEU A 15 -16.25 -5.06 -13.23
C LEU A 15 -15.26 -6.23 -13.45
N PRO A 16 -14.42 -6.18 -14.51
CA PRO A 16 -13.53 -7.28 -14.87
C PRO A 16 -12.28 -7.30 -13.98
N TRP A 17 -12.47 -7.59 -12.69
CA TRP A 17 -11.45 -7.51 -11.65
C TRP A 17 -10.20 -8.34 -11.92
N LYS A 18 -10.35 -9.52 -12.54
CA LYS A 18 -9.22 -10.36 -12.96
C LYS A 18 -8.38 -9.63 -14.02
N ARG A 19 -9.02 -9.06 -15.04
CA ARG A 19 -8.35 -8.28 -16.09
C ARG A 19 -7.67 -7.04 -15.54
N PHE A 20 -8.30 -6.32 -14.61
CA PHE A 20 -7.68 -5.16 -13.95
C PHE A 20 -6.40 -5.53 -13.21
N ARG A 21 -6.43 -6.63 -12.43
CA ARG A 21 -5.24 -7.13 -11.73
C ARG A 21 -4.13 -7.51 -12.71
N SER A 22 -4.46 -8.23 -13.78
CA SER A 22 -3.50 -8.61 -14.81
C SER A 22 -2.88 -7.38 -15.50
N ASN A 23 -3.67 -6.36 -15.82
CA ASN A 23 -3.19 -5.13 -16.45
C ASN A 23 -2.25 -4.35 -15.53
N LEU A 24 -2.64 -4.17 -14.26
CA LEU A 24 -1.80 -3.51 -13.27
C LEU A 24 -0.47 -4.25 -13.09
N PHE A 25 -0.53 -5.57 -12.92
CA PHE A 25 0.68 -6.39 -12.75
C PHE A 25 1.63 -6.33 -13.95
N ARG A 26 1.10 -6.25 -15.18
CA ARG A 26 1.92 -6.04 -16.39
C ARG A 26 2.66 -4.70 -16.34
N LEU A 27 1.99 -3.62 -15.93
CA LEU A 27 2.64 -2.31 -15.77
C LEU A 27 3.70 -2.34 -14.68
N GLN A 28 3.39 -2.93 -13.53
CA GLN A 28 4.34 -3.08 -12.42
C GLN A 28 5.59 -3.87 -12.82
N LYS A 29 5.44 -4.99 -13.54
CA LYS A 29 6.58 -5.73 -14.09
C LYS A 29 7.44 -4.89 -15.03
N ARG A 30 6.82 -4.01 -15.83
CA ARG A 30 7.56 -3.10 -16.72
C ARG A 30 8.33 -2.03 -15.93
N VAL A 31 7.76 -1.50 -14.85
CA VAL A 31 8.47 -0.59 -13.93
C VAL A 31 9.67 -1.29 -13.32
N TYR A 32 9.47 -2.48 -12.76
CA TYR A 32 10.54 -3.30 -12.17
C TYR A 32 11.69 -3.54 -13.16
N LYS A 33 11.37 -4.00 -14.38
CA LYS A 33 12.38 -4.24 -15.44
C LYS A 33 13.10 -2.96 -15.88
N ALA A 34 12.39 -1.83 -15.96
CA ALA A 34 13.00 -0.56 -16.34
C ALA A 34 14.03 -0.11 -15.28
N ILE A 35 13.72 -0.26 -14.00
CA ILE A 35 14.66 0.06 -12.92
C ILE A 35 15.88 -0.87 -12.92
N LEU A 36 15.70 -2.18 -13.16
CA LEU A 36 16.83 -3.12 -13.25
C LEU A 36 17.85 -2.75 -14.34
N VAL A 37 17.39 -2.23 -15.47
CA VAL A 37 18.27 -1.80 -16.58
C VAL A 37 18.72 -0.33 -16.43
N GLY A 38 18.31 0.36 -15.36
CA GLY A 38 18.69 1.75 -15.08
C GLY A 38 17.88 2.81 -15.84
N ASP A 39 16.84 2.44 -16.58
CA ASP A 39 15.98 3.36 -17.33
C ASP A 39 14.94 4.04 -16.43
N LYS A 40 15.40 5.04 -15.67
CA LYS A 40 14.59 5.82 -14.73
C LYS A 40 13.48 6.61 -15.42
N ARG A 41 13.72 7.11 -16.64
CA ARG A 41 12.72 7.91 -17.40
C ARG A 41 11.50 7.06 -17.76
N LYS A 42 11.73 5.85 -18.26
CA LYS A 42 10.66 4.90 -18.57
C LYS A 42 9.93 4.44 -17.31
N ALA A 43 10.65 4.18 -16.23
CA ALA A 43 10.03 3.83 -14.94
C ALA A 43 9.06 4.94 -14.48
N GLN A 44 9.49 6.20 -14.49
CA GLN A 44 8.64 7.35 -14.14
C GLN A 44 7.43 7.50 -15.06
N SER A 45 7.60 7.31 -16.37
CA SER A 45 6.48 7.34 -17.33
C SER A 45 5.43 6.25 -17.03
N LEU A 46 5.89 5.03 -16.73
CA LEU A 46 5.02 3.92 -16.35
C LEU A 46 4.32 4.13 -15.00
N GLN A 47 5.01 4.74 -14.03
CA GLN A 47 4.42 5.13 -12.74
C GLN A 47 3.28 6.13 -12.94
N LYS A 48 3.51 7.18 -13.73
CA LYS A 48 2.47 8.15 -14.11
C LYS A 48 1.29 7.47 -14.81
N LEU A 49 1.56 6.48 -15.66
CA LEU A 49 0.52 5.69 -16.32
C LEU A 49 -0.31 4.85 -15.33
N ILE A 50 0.32 4.25 -14.32
CA ILE A 50 -0.38 3.52 -13.25
C ILE A 50 -1.31 4.47 -12.48
N LEU A 51 -0.83 5.64 -12.07
CA LEU A 51 -1.62 6.63 -11.33
C LEU A 51 -2.86 7.09 -12.11
N LYS A 52 -2.77 7.23 -13.45
CA LYS A 52 -3.90 7.64 -14.31
C LYS A 52 -4.84 6.50 -14.68
N SER A 53 -4.45 5.24 -14.47
CA SER A 53 -5.20 4.06 -14.90
C SER A 53 -6.51 3.91 -14.13
N THR A 54 -7.63 3.75 -14.85
CA THR A 54 -8.94 3.40 -14.28
C THR A 54 -8.88 2.08 -13.51
N ALA A 55 -8.20 1.08 -14.07
CA ALA A 55 -8.03 -0.23 -13.44
C ALA A 55 -7.29 -0.11 -12.09
N ALA A 56 -6.22 0.68 -12.03
CA ALA A 56 -5.46 0.87 -10.79
C ALA A 56 -6.27 1.63 -9.73
N ARG A 57 -6.97 2.71 -10.12
CA ARG A 57 -7.86 3.47 -9.21
C ARG A 57 -8.95 2.58 -8.61
N LEU A 58 -9.67 1.82 -9.43
CA LEU A 58 -10.75 0.95 -8.97
C LEU A 58 -10.24 -0.19 -8.09
N LEU A 59 -9.05 -0.74 -8.39
CA LEU A 59 -8.40 -1.72 -7.52
C LEU A 59 -8.00 -1.12 -6.16
N ALA A 60 -7.44 0.09 -6.15
CA ALA A 60 -7.05 0.77 -4.91
C ALA A 60 -8.28 1.05 -4.02
N ILE A 61 -9.37 1.54 -4.61
CA ILE A 61 -10.63 1.77 -3.91
C ILE A 61 -11.19 0.45 -3.37
N ARG A 62 -11.23 -0.61 -4.19
CA ARG A 62 -11.67 -1.94 -3.74
C ARG A 62 -10.80 -2.48 -2.60
N GLN A 63 -9.48 -2.31 -2.68
CA GLN A 63 -8.55 -2.76 -1.64
C GLN A 63 -8.89 -2.12 -0.29
N VAL A 64 -9.04 -0.79 -0.27
CA VAL A 64 -9.29 -0.04 0.97
C VAL A 64 -10.70 -0.25 1.51
N THR A 65 -11.70 -0.29 0.64
CA THR A 65 -13.11 -0.34 1.06
C THR A 65 -13.64 -1.75 1.29
N GLN A 66 -13.05 -2.78 0.69
CA GLN A 66 -13.59 -4.14 0.74
C GLN A 66 -12.61 -5.19 1.31
N LEU A 67 -11.31 -5.08 1.04
CA LEU A 67 -10.34 -6.15 1.31
C LEU A 67 -9.51 -5.92 2.58
N ASN A 68 -9.16 -4.68 2.90
CA ASN A 68 -8.36 -4.36 4.07
C ASN A 68 -9.09 -4.68 5.39
N ALA A 69 -8.35 -5.16 6.41
CA ALA A 69 -8.91 -5.40 7.75
C ALA A 69 -9.48 -4.11 8.38
N GLY A 70 -8.78 -2.98 8.22
CA GLY A 70 -9.19 -1.66 8.71
C GLY A 70 -10.27 -0.95 7.85
N LYS A 71 -10.99 -1.66 6.98
CA LYS A 71 -11.97 -1.05 6.06
C LYS A 71 -13.15 -0.35 6.73
N LYS A 72 -13.44 -0.65 8.01
CA LYS A 72 -14.53 -0.04 8.79
C LYS A 72 -14.07 1.14 9.67
N THR A 73 -12.79 1.49 9.62
CA THR A 73 -12.22 2.56 10.45
C THR A 73 -12.36 3.90 9.71
N ALA A 74 -13.04 4.86 10.34
CA ALA A 74 -13.19 6.22 9.81
C ALA A 74 -11.92 7.07 10.00
N GLY A 75 -11.72 8.03 9.10
CA GLY A 75 -10.78 9.14 9.32
C GLY A 75 -11.45 10.26 10.12
N ILE A 76 -10.93 11.47 9.97
CA ILE A 76 -11.47 12.68 10.63
C ILE A 76 -12.86 13.04 10.07
N ASP A 77 -13.14 12.67 8.82
CA ASP A 77 -14.42 12.81 8.11
C ASP A 77 -15.56 11.94 8.66
N GLY A 78 -15.30 11.06 9.62
CA GLY A 78 -16.30 10.14 10.18
C GLY A 78 -16.78 9.05 9.22
N LYS A 79 -16.29 9.00 7.98
CA LYS A 79 -16.81 8.11 6.94
C LYS A 79 -16.19 6.71 7.05
N LYS A 80 -16.98 5.75 7.54
CA LYS A 80 -16.53 4.37 7.80
C LYS A 80 -16.54 3.48 6.56
N SER A 81 -17.45 3.71 5.62
CA SER A 81 -17.60 2.89 4.41
C SER A 81 -18.22 3.68 3.28
N LEU A 82 -17.95 3.27 2.04
CA LEU A 82 -18.52 3.88 0.83
C LEU A 82 -19.57 2.96 0.21
N ASN A 83 -20.69 3.54 -0.21
CA ASN A 83 -21.65 2.89 -1.09
C ASN A 83 -21.09 2.77 -2.53
N PHE A 84 -21.80 2.08 -3.44
CA PHE A 84 -21.28 1.83 -4.79
C PHE A 84 -21.11 3.12 -5.61
N LYS A 85 -22.06 4.06 -5.52
CA LYS A 85 -21.99 5.35 -6.21
C LYS A 85 -20.78 6.17 -5.73
N GLU A 86 -20.61 6.27 -4.41
CA GLU A 86 -19.48 6.99 -3.79
C GLU A 86 -18.12 6.40 -4.16
N ARG A 87 -18.03 5.11 -4.47
CA ARG A 87 -16.79 4.51 -4.97
C ARG A 87 -16.47 4.96 -6.39
N PHE A 88 -17.48 5.12 -7.25
CA PHE A 88 -17.28 5.69 -8.57
C PHE A 88 -16.96 7.18 -8.49
N ASP A 89 -17.64 7.93 -7.62
CA ASP A 89 -17.35 9.34 -7.37
C ASP A 89 -15.91 9.53 -6.88
N LEU A 90 -15.47 8.68 -5.92
CA LEU A 90 -14.07 8.67 -5.47
C LEU A 90 -13.11 8.34 -6.61
N SER A 91 -13.45 7.40 -7.49
CA SER A 91 -12.61 7.11 -8.66
C SER A 91 -12.41 8.37 -9.51
N GLU A 92 -13.46 9.13 -9.81
CA GLU A 92 -13.33 10.35 -10.60
C GLU A 92 -12.61 11.47 -9.84
N LEU A 93 -12.78 11.57 -8.52
CA LEU A 93 -11.98 12.47 -7.68
C LEU A 93 -10.48 12.15 -7.77
N LEU A 94 -10.09 10.88 -7.62
CA LEU A 94 -8.68 10.45 -7.76
C LEU A 94 -8.11 10.76 -9.16
N LYS A 95 -8.96 10.78 -10.19
CA LYS A 95 -8.55 11.15 -11.56
C LYS A 95 -8.27 12.63 -11.68
N ALA A 96 -9.18 13.46 -11.19
CA ALA A 96 -9.10 14.91 -11.28
C ALA A 96 -7.89 15.43 -10.49
N SER A 97 -7.64 14.85 -9.32
CA SER A 97 -6.57 15.25 -8.40
C SER A 97 -5.27 14.45 -8.58
N SER A 98 -5.02 13.85 -9.75
CA SER A 98 -3.87 12.93 -9.93
C SER A 98 -2.50 13.59 -9.75
N ASN A 99 -2.42 14.91 -9.90
CA ASN A 99 -1.18 15.69 -9.79
C ASN A 99 -1.16 16.64 -8.59
N ASP A 100 -2.29 16.88 -7.92
CA ASP A 100 -2.43 17.85 -6.82
C ASP A 100 -3.40 17.30 -5.76
N TRP A 101 -3.04 16.15 -5.18
CA TRP A 101 -3.84 15.56 -4.11
C TRP A 101 -3.58 16.31 -2.80
N LYS A 102 -4.63 16.91 -2.25
CA LYS A 102 -4.60 17.54 -0.92
C LYS A 102 -5.16 16.56 0.09
N HIS A 103 -4.29 16.06 0.97
CA HIS A 103 -4.70 15.12 2.01
C HIS A 103 -5.44 15.83 3.14
N GLN A 104 -6.27 15.09 3.88
CA GLN A 104 -6.88 15.59 5.10
C GLN A 104 -6.00 15.34 6.32
N GLU A 105 -6.38 15.94 7.45
CA GLU A 105 -5.76 15.65 8.73
C GLU A 105 -6.03 14.21 9.18
N LEU A 106 -5.08 13.65 9.93
CA LEU A 106 -5.16 12.28 10.42
C LEU A 106 -5.91 12.24 11.75
N ARG A 107 -6.88 11.33 11.87
CA ARG A 107 -7.57 11.08 13.13
C ARG A 107 -6.69 10.27 14.07
N SER A 108 -6.39 10.81 15.24
CA SER A 108 -5.56 10.13 16.25
C SER A 108 -6.43 9.32 17.23
N ILE A 109 -6.07 8.07 17.50
CA ILE A 109 -6.68 7.26 18.56
C ILE A 109 -5.63 6.58 19.42
N SER A 110 -5.86 6.58 20.73
CA SER A 110 -5.05 5.85 21.70
C SER A 110 -5.48 4.38 21.76
N ILE A 111 -4.52 3.46 21.64
CA ILE A 111 -4.74 2.02 21.78
C ILE A 111 -3.82 1.51 22.91
N PRO A 112 -4.32 0.77 23.89
CA PRO A 112 -3.47 0.21 24.94
C PRO A 112 -2.50 -0.83 24.36
N LYS A 113 -1.24 -0.85 24.84
CA LYS A 113 -0.32 -1.95 24.55
C LYS A 113 -0.74 -3.19 25.35
N LYS A 114 -0.40 -4.37 24.82
CA LYS A 114 -0.58 -5.65 25.54
C LYS A 114 0.29 -5.59 26.81
N GLY A 115 -0.33 -5.57 27.99
CA GLY A 115 0.35 -5.39 29.29
C GLY A 115 0.09 -4.07 30.02
N GLY A 116 -0.75 -3.17 29.49
CA GLY A 116 -1.39 -2.08 30.25
C GLY A 116 -0.53 -0.86 30.61
N SER A 117 0.80 -0.94 30.60
CA SER A 117 1.65 0.15 31.09
C SER A 117 1.74 1.37 30.18
N THR A 118 1.52 1.22 28.87
CA THR A 118 1.66 2.31 27.89
C THR A 118 0.62 2.22 26.78
N THR A 119 0.27 3.36 26.19
CA THR A 119 -0.59 3.46 25.02
C THR A 119 0.24 3.65 23.74
N ARG A 120 -0.32 3.27 22.60
CA ARG A 120 0.20 3.59 21.27
C ARG A 120 -0.81 4.48 20.56
N MET A 121 -0.34 5.62 20.06
CA MET A 121 -1.16 6.51 19.24
C MET A 121 -1.20 6.00 17.80
N LEU A 122 -2.40 5.74 17.28
CA LEU A 122 -2.62 5.37 15.89
C LEU A 122 -3.22 6.55 15.13
N LYS A 123 -2.55 6.96 14.06
CA LYS A 123 -3.05 7.99 13.13
C LYS A 123 -3.77 7.33 11.96
N ILE A 124 -5.03 7.69 11.73
CA ILE A 124 -5.90 7.08 10.70
C ILE A 124 -6.27 8.11 9.64
N PRO A 125 -5.88 7.88 8.37
CA PRO A 125 -6.32 8.71 7.26
C PRO A 125 -7.77 8.42 6.87
N THR A 126 -8.36 9.33 6.10
CA THR A 126 -9.68 9.11 5.48
C THR A 126 -9.69 7.95 4.50
N VAL A 127 -10.88 7.53 4.07
CA VAL A 127 -10.99 6.50 3.01
C VAL A 127 -10.36 7.00 1.71
N ALA A 128 -10.55 8.27 1.37
CA ALA A 128 -10.00 8.88 0.16
C ALA A 128 -8.45 8.89 0.20
N ASP A 129 -7.86 9.33 1.30
CA ASP A 129 -6.41 9.35 1.48
C ASP A 129 -5.82 7.94 1.43
N ARG A 130 -6.44 6.95 2.08
CA ARG A 130 -6.00 5.57 2.00
C ARG A 130 -6.08 5.02 0.58
N ALA A 131 -7.12 5.37 -0.18
CA ALA A 131 -7.25 4.94 -1.58
C ALA A 131 -6.15 5.57 -2.44
N TYR A 132 -5.84 6.85 -2.24
CA TYR A 132 -4.75 7.52 -2.93
C TYR A 132 -3.37 6.96 -2.55
N GLN A 133 -3.12 6.72 -1.26
CA GLN A 133 -1.91 6.04 -0.77
C GLN A 133 -1.77 4.64 -1.38
N CYS A 134 -2.86 3.88 -1.47
CA CYS A 134 -2.86 2.56 -2.12
C CYS A 134 -2.56 2.65 -3.63
N LEU A 135 -3.03 3.70 -4.31
CA LEU A 135 -2.72 3.96 -5.71
C LEU A 135 -1.24 4.33 -5.91
N ILE A 136 -0.69 5.21 -5.07
CA ILE A 136 0.74 5.55 -5.07
C ILE A 136 1.58 4.30 -4.81
N LYS A 137 1.20 3.51 -3.80
CA LYS A 137 1.85 2.23 -3.46
C LYS A 137 2.00 1.34 -4.70
N TYR A 138 0.94 1.16 -5.48
CA TYR A 138 1.01 0.37 -6.71
C TYR A 138 2.01 0.89 -7.75
N ALA A 139 2.25 2.20 -7.80
CA ALA A 139 3.21 2.81 -8.71
C ALA A 139 4.66 2.71 -8.19
N ILE A 140 4.90 2.91 -6.89
CA ILE A 140 6.26 2.99 -6.34
C ILE A 140 6.86 1.63 -5.95
N GLU A 141 6.06 0.69 -5.45
CA GLU A 141 6.55 -0.60 -4.96
C GLU A 141 7.41 -1.37 -5.95
N PRO A 142 7.07 -1.47 -7.26
CA PRO A 142 7.87 -2.25 -8.20
C PRO A 142 9.27 -1.68 -8.40
N ALA A 143 9.44 -0.35 -8.25
CA ALA A 143 10.75 0.27 -8.34
C ALA A 143 11.60 -0.04 -7.10
N HIS A 144 11.00 0.05 -5.91
CA HIS A 144 11.69 -0.29 -4.66
C HIS A 144 12.05 -1.78 -4.58
N GLU A 145 11.15 -2.66 -5.02
CA GLU A 145 11.40 -4.10 -5.05
C GLU A 145 12.56 -4.48 -5.97
N ALA A 146 12.81 -3.71 -7.03
CA ALA A 146 13.97 -3.89 -7.91
C ALA A 146 15.30 -3.52 -7.22
N THR A 147 15.27 -2.64 -6.23
CA THR A 147 16.47 -2.15 -5.53
C THR A 147 16.67 -2.73 -4.13
N PHE A 148 15.63 -3.33 -3.54
CA PHE A 148 15.70 -3.82 -2.17
C PHE A 148 16.67 -4.98 -2.02
N HIS A 149 17.46 -4.93 -0.94
CA HIS A 149 18.36 -6.02 -0.59
C HIS A 149 17.60 -7.33 -0.34
N ALA A 150 18.20 -8.45 -0.72
CA ALA A 150 17.61 -9.78 -0.56
C ALA A 150 17.37 -10.17 0.92
N ARG A 151 18.00 -9.48 1.87
CA ARG A 151 17.80 -9.66 3.32
C ARG A 151 16.96 -8.59 4.02
N SER A 152 16.19 -7.82 3.25
CA SER A 152 15.15 -6.95 3.79
C SER A 152 13.80 -7.69 3.76
N TYR A 153 13.09 -7.74 4.89
CA TYR A 153 11.86 -8.55 5.03
C TYR A 153 10.62 -7.73 5.39
N GLY A 154 10.79 -6.54 5.98
CA GLY A 154 9.68 -5.71 6.45
C GLY A 154 8.77 -5.24 5.32
N PHE A 155 7.47 -5.44 5.47
CA PHE A 155 6.40 -4.87 4.63
C PHE A 155 6.52 -5.14 3.11
N ARG A 156 7.21 -6.23 2.71
CA ARG A 156 7.38 -6.62 1.31
C ARG A 156 6.41 -7.72 0.91
N THR A 157 5.92 -7.64 -0.32
CA THR A 157 5.02 -8.67 -0.86
C THR A 157 5.77 -10.01 -0.96
N GLY A 158 5.17 -11.07 -0.41
CA GLY A 158 5.77 -12.42 -0.43
C GLY A 158 6.92 -12.62 0.56
N ARG A 159 7.11 -11.71 1.52
CA ARG A 159 8.09 -11.83 2.61
C ARG A 159 7.43 -11.60 3.97
N SER A 160 7.96 -12.24 5.00
CA SER A 160 7.43 -12.23 6.36
C SER A 160 8.53 -12.16 7.41
N ALA A 161 8.15 -11.89 8.66
CA ALA A 161 9.07 -11.99 9.79
C ALA A 161 9.63 -13.42 9.97
N HIS A 162 8.88 -14.45 9.55
CA HIS A 162 9.33 -15.84 9.60
C HIS A 162 10.48 -16.12 8.63
N ASP A 163 10.56 -15.43 7.49
CA ASP A 163 11.70 -15.58 6.57
C ASP A 163 12.98 -15.05 7.20
N ALA A 164 12.89 -13.94 7.95
CA ALA A 164 14.00 -13.40 8.72
C ALA A 164 14.43 -14.38 9.84
N GLN A 165 13.46 -14.92 10.59
CA GLN A 165 13.71 -15.94 11.63
C GLN A 165 14.40 -17.18 11.06
N LYS A 166 13.94 -17.67 9.90
CA LYS A 166 14.53 -18.84 9.23
C LYS A 166 16.00 -18.60 8.90
N ILE A 167 16.35 -17.40 8.43
CA ILE A 167 17.75 -17.07 8.12
C ILE A 167 18.59 -16.93 9.38
N LEU A 168 18.06 -16.32 10.43
CA LEU A 168 18.73 -16.27 11.72
C LEU A 168 18.98 -17.68 12.26
N PHE A 169 17.98 -18.56 12.21
CA PHE A 169 18.10 -19.95 12.62
C PHE A 169 19.21 -20.68 11.84
N HIS A 170 19.22 -20.60 10.51
CA HIS A 170 20.28 -21.24 9.72
C HIS A 170 21.67 -20.68 10.05
N ASN A 171 21.80 -19.37 10.27
CA ASN A 171 23.09 -18.76 10.59
C ASN A 171 23.56 -18.98 12.03
N LEU A 172 22.65 -19.18 12.98
CA LEU A 172 22.94 -19.33 14.41
C LEU A 172 22.78 -20.78 14.91
N SER A 173 22.45 -21.72 14.03
CA SER A 173 22.37 -23.14 14.37
C SER A 173 23.74 -23.72 14.76
N SER A 174 23.71 -24.85 15.49
CA SER A 174 24.91 -25.63 15.84
C SER A 174 25.72 -26.03 14.60
N ASN A 175 25.03 -26.43 13.53
CA ASN A 175 25.63 -26.81 12.24
C ASN A 175 26.38 -25.66 11.55
N ALA A 176 26.17 -24.42 11.98
CA ALA A 176 26.84 -23.23 11.45
C ALA A 176 27.80 -22.59 12.47
N ASN A 177 28.20 -23.32 13.52
CA ASN A 177 29.02 -22.83 14.64
C ASN A 177 28.42 -21.57 15.28
N GLY A 178 27.10 -21.55 15.48
CA GLY A 178 26.39 -20.38 16.01
C GLY A 178 26.88 -19.89 17.38
N LYS A 179 27.38 -20.81 18.22
CA LYS A 179 27.97 -20.52 19.54
C LYS A 179 29.10 -19.49 19.47
N ASP A 180 29.91 -19.54 18.42
CA ASP A 180 31.10 -18.70 18.30
C ASP A 180 30.79 -17.34 17.67
N LYS A 181 29.59 -17.18 17.12
CA LYS A 181 29.15 -15.92 16.50
C LYS A 181 28.75 -14.91 17.56
N ARG A 182 28.76 -13.64 17.16
CA ARG A 182 28.26 -12.51 17.95
C ARG A 182 27.16 -11.82 17.16
N VAL A 183 26.15 -11.33 17.87
CA VAL A 183 25.03 -10.58 17.29
C VAL A 183 25.18 -9.13 17.70
N ILE A 184 25.16 -8.24 16.71
CA ILE A 184 25.11 -6.80 16.94
C ILE A 184 23.64 -6.39 16.80
N GLU A 185 23.07 -5.93 17.90
CA GLU A 185 21.74 -5.34 17.92
C GLU A 185 21.87 -3.83 17.70
N LEU A 186 21.25 -3.33 16.64
CA LEU A 186 21.20 -1.92 16.30
C LEU A 186 19.74 -1.49 16.28
N ASP A 187 19.44 -0.41 17.00
CA ASP A 187 18.13 0.23 16.96
C ASP A 187 18.23 1.60 16.29
N ILE A 188 17.20 1.95 15.53
CA ILE A 188 17.10 3.24 14.85
C ILE A 188 15.87 3.94 15.42
N GLU A 189 16.05 5.17 15.89
CA GLU A 189 14.94 5.98 16.38
C GLU A 189 13.82 6.11 15.33
N ALA A 190 12.58 6.25 15.80
CA ALA A 190 11.41 6.34 14.93
C ALA A 190 11.55 7.47 13.90
N CYS A 191 11.69 7.08 12.63
CA CYS A 191 11.84 7.98 11.49
C CYS A 191 10.47 8.53 11.04
N VAL A 192 9.90 9.44 11.83
CA VAL A 192 8.82 10.30 11.38
C VAL A 192 9.44 11.64 11.01
N ARG A 193 9.25 12.10 9.76
CA ARG A 193 9.64 13.46 9.37
C ARG A 193 9.06 14.44 10.38
N ARG A 194 9.93 15.15 11.10
CA ARG A 194 9.58 16.31 11.93
C ARG A 194 9.37 17.49 10.98
N ASP A 195 8.31 17.44 10.19
CA ASP A 195 7.89 18.59 9.41
C ASP A 195 6.84 19.30 10.28
N SER A 196 7.33 20.25 11.08
CA SER A 196 6.54 21.32 11.71
C SER A 196 6.18 22.38 10.68
#